data_AF-A0A1Y3QMM4-F1
#
_entry.id   AF-A0A1Y3QMM4-F1
#
_cell.length_a   1.000
_cell.length_b   1.000
_cell.length_c   1.000
_cell.angle_alpha   90.00
_cell.angle_beta   90.00
_cell.angle_gamma   90.00
#
_symmetry.space_group_name_H-M   'P 1'
#
loop_
_entity.id
_entity.type
_entity.pdbx_description
1 polymer ?
#
loop_
_entity_poly.entity_id
_entity_poly.type
_entity_poly.pdbx_seq_one_letter_code
_entity_poly.pdbx_strand_id
1 'polypeptide(L)'
;MTERPKTNRLIHESSPYLRQHAHNPVDWYPWGTEAMERARRENKPILLSIGYSACHWCHVMERESFTDPEIAAIMNEHFVNIKVDREERPDLDHTYQLAAQVLSGQGGWPLTVVLTPDLRPFFAGTYFPPEDRYGRPGFKRVLLTLQKVYAAEPDRIERVAAEVAQALGKANQLGRTGTRSVPGRDLVRQGVERLLATADRAWGGFGGAPKFPVVPNLQLLQRWGYLEEDDEALAIVDLTLERMAKGGIYDQLGGGFHRYSVDRFWRVPHFEKMLYDNGLLAVLYLEAWQRTGRPLYEQVVRETLAYILREMTDPAGGFYSSQDADSEGEEGRFFVWRPAEVREALGEPLAGLFCLAYGVTDEGNFEDGASVLHVAMEPSEIASIRSMDENDVRQKLQAARERLFAARETRVRPQRDDKVLVDWNALLISALAKAAAALNEPLWLAAARRAVAYVRERLTTPAGNLLHTV
;
A
#
# COMPACT_ATOMS: atom_id res chain seq x y z
N MET A 1 -9.86 -41.62 2.86
CA MET A 1 -9.86 -40.74 4.05
C MET A 1 -9.01 -39.55 3.67
N THR A 2 -9.60 -38.39 3.43
CA THR A 2 -8.85 -37.16 3.23
C THR A 2 -8.16 -36.83 4.55
N GLU A 3 -6.83 -36.88 4.58
CA GLU A 3 -6.05 -36.45 5.74
C GLU A 3 -6.47 -35.02 6.11
N ARG A 4 -6.76 -34.80 7.40
CA ARG A 4 -7.06 -33.44 7.87
C ARG A 4 -5.79 -32.61 7.66
N PRO A 5 -5.89 -31.42 7.03
CA PRO A 5 -4.72 -30.58 6.82
C PRO A 5 -4.05 -30.28 8.16
N LYS A 6 -2.73 -30.47 8.22
CA LYS A 6 -1.91 -30.14 9.39
C LYS A 6 -2.18 -28.68 9.77
N THR A 7 -2.52 -28.43 11.03
CA THR A 7 -2.86 -27.10 11.53
C THR A 7 -1.77 -26.64 12.49
N ASN A 8 -1.20 -25.46 12.24
CA ASN A 8 -0.18 -24.83 13.07
C ASN A 8 -0.80 -23.85 14.08
N ARG A 9 0.05 -23.12 14.84
CA ARG A 9 -0.38 -22.26 15.95
C ARG A 9 -1.20 -21.04 15.51
N LEU A 10 -1.07 -20.61 14.26
CA LEU A 10 -1.73 -19.41 13.76
C LEU A 10 -3.26 -19.51 13.72
N ILE A 11 -3.83 -20.71 13.85
CA ILE A 11 -5.29 -20.90 13.91
C ILE A 11 -5.94 -20.16 15.09
N HIS A 12 -5.17 -19.82 16.13
CA HIS A 12 -5.64 -19.15 17.33
C HIS A 12 -5.48 -17.61 17.29
N GLU A 13 -4.92 -17.06 16.22
CA GLU A 13 -4.70 -15.62 16.08
C GLU A 13 -5.99 -14.88 15.70
N SER A 14 -6.12 -13.63 16.14
CA SER A 14 -7.21 -12.73 15.74
C SER A 14 -7.12 -12.36 14.25
N SER A 15 -5.90 -12.07 13.79
CA SER A 15 -5.62 -11.64 12.42
C SER A 15 -6.17 -12.64 11.38
N PRO A 16 -7.07 -12.19 10.49
CA PRO A 16 -7.48 -12.98 9.33
C PRO A 16 -6.30 -13.41 8.46
N TYR A 17 -5.32 -12.50 8.29
CA TYR A 17 -4.09 -12.77 7.53
C TYR A 17 -3.29 -13.93 8.14
N LEU A 18 -3.07 -13.95 9.45
CA LEU A 18 -2.33 -15.04 10.08
C LEU A 18 -3.09 -16.36 10.00
N ARG A 19 -4.41 -16.34 10.21
CA ARG A 19 -5.26 -17.55 10.11
C ARG A 19 -5.28 -18.15 8.71
N GLN A 20 -5.12 -17.36 7.65
CA GLN A 20 -4.97 -17.87 6.27
C GLN A 20 -3.78 -18.83 6.13
N HIS A 21 -2.72 -18.63 6.92
CA HIS A 21 -1.52 -19.49 6.91
C HIS A 21 -1.59 -20.67 7.90
N ALA A 22 -2.70 -20.85 8.61
CA ALA A 22 -2.81 -21.84 9.69
C ALA A 22 -2.71 -23.30 9.20
N HIS A 23 -2.98 -23.54 7.92
CA HIS A 23 -2.97 -24.87 7.30
C HIS A 23 -1.76 -25.11 6.39
N ASN A 24 -0.82 -24.17 6.34
CA ASN A 24 0.40 -24.33 5.57
C ASN A 24 1.27 -25.44 6.19
N PRO A 25 2.01 -26.22 5.39
CA PRO A 25 2.91 -27.26 5.88
C PRO A 25 4.06 -26.71 6.74
N VAL A 26 4.37 -25.41 6.62
CA VAL A 26 5.31 -24.69 7.49
C VAL A 26 4.76 -24.63 8.93
N ASP A 27 5.59 -24.99 9.91
CA ASP A 27 5.32 -24.92 11.35
C ASP A 27 5.45 -23.46 11.82
N TRP A 28 4.46 -22.64 11.44
CA TRP A 28 4.43 -21.23 11.80
C TRP A 28 4.13 -21.02 13.29
N TYR A 29 4.85 -20.07 13.85
CA TYR A 29 4.57 -19.45 15.15
C TYR A 29 4.09 -18.01 14.95
N PRO A 30 3.18 -17.51 15.80
CA PRO A 30 3.02 -16.08 15.96
C PRO A 30 4.28 -15.48 16.63
N TRP A 31 4.42 -14.16 16.57
CA TRP A 31 5.48 -13.49 17.32
C TRP A 31 5.24 -13.62 18.82
N GLY A 32 6.12 -14.34 19.53
CA GLY A 32 5.97 -14.54 20.97
C GLY A 32 7.15 -15.26 21.62
N THR A 33 7.14 -15.33 22.94
CA THR A 33 8.22 -15.91 23.74
C THR A 33 8.45 -17.39 23.43
N GLU A 34 7.40 -18.17 23.14
CA GLU A 34 7.51 -19.60 22.79
C GLU A 34 8.47 -19.84 21.62
N ALA A 35 8.31 -19.06 20.53
CA ALA A 35 9.17 -19.18 19.34
C ALA A 35 10.61 -18.76 19.66
N MET A 36 10.79 -17.68 20.42
CA MET A 36 12.11 -17.15 20.78
C MET A 36 12.88 -18.11 21.70
N GLU A 37 12.19 -18.70 22.69
CA GLU A 37 12.77 -19.69 23.60
C GLU A 37 13.14 -20.97 22.86
N ARG A 38 12.30 -21.41 21.91
CA ARG A 38 12.62 -22.53 21.03
C ARG A 38 13.87 -22.26 20.20
N ALA A 39 13.97 -21.09 19.57
CA ALA A 39 15.12 -20.68 18.78
C ALA A 39 16.41 -20.69 19.60
N ARG A 40 16.38 -20.17 20.84
CA ARG A 40 17.53 -20.20 21.77
C ARG A 40 17.90 -21.61 22.21
N ARG A 41 16.92 -22.42 22.60
CA ARG A 41 17.15 -23.79 23.09
C ARG A 41 17.72 -24.69 21.99
N GLU A 42 17.22 -24.57 20.77
CA GLU A 42 17.68 -25.36 19.62
C GLU A 42 18.89 -24.73 18.91
N ASN A 43 19.31 -23.53 19.31
CA ASN A 43 20.30 -22.70 18.62
C ASN A 43 20.04 -22.57 17.11
N LYS A 44 18.76 -22.40 16.74
CA LYS A 44 18.32 -22.26 15.36
C LYS A 44 18.04 -20.80 15.01
N PRO A 45 18.40 -20.35 13.80
CA PRO A 45 17.98 -19.05 13.33
C PRO A 45 16.45 -18.96 13.22
N ILE A 46 15.92 -17.75 13.37
CA ILE A 46 14.51 -17.46 13.19
C ILE A 46 14.32 -16.97 11.76
N LEU A 47 13.38 -17.57 11.03
CA LEU A 47 12.88 -17.03 9.77
C LEU A 47 11.61 -16.23 10.06
N LEU A 48 11.71 -14.91 9.99
CA LEU A 48 10.62 -13.99 10.20
C LEU A 48 10.02 -13.58 8.85
N SER A 49 8.73 -13.85 8.66
CA SER A 49 7.97 -13.44 7.48
C SER A 49 6.86 -12.45 7.87
N ILE A 50 7.02 -11.19 7.47
CA ILE A 50 6.06 -10.11 7.72
C ILE A 50 5.26 -9.82 6.44
N GLY A 51 3.94 -9.76 6.57
CA GLY A 51 3.03 -9.36 5.50
C GLY A 51 1.71 -8.85 6.08
N TYR A 52 0.70 -8.74 5.24
CA TYR A 52 -0.65 -8.30 5.58
C TYR A 52 -1.61 -8.84 4.52
N SER A 53 -2.91 -8.76 4.81
CA SER A 53 -4.00 -9.34 4.00
C SER A 53 -4.00 -8.85 2.56
N ALA A 54 -4.02 -7.53 2.31
CA ALA A 54 -4.15 -6.96 0.96
C ALA A 54 -2.85 -6.99 0.10
N CYS A 55 -1.90 -7.85 0.46
CA CYS A 55 -0.57 -7.89 -0.15
C CYS A 55 -0.47 -8.95 -1.25
N HIS A 56 -0.51 -8.54 -2.52
CA HIS A 56 -0.40 -9.45 -3.67
C HIS A 56 0.83 -10.38 -3.58
N TRP A 57 2.04 -9.82 -3.48
CA TRP A 57 3.26 -10.62 -3.43
C TRP A 57 3.34 -11.54 -2.21
N CYS A 58 2.63 -11.21 -1.13
CA CYS A 58 2.53 -12.08 0.04
C CYS A 58 1.69 -13.32 -0.29
N HIS A 59 0.59 -13.17 -1.03
CA HIS A 59 -0.21 -14.27 -1.54
C HIS A 59 0.51 -15.11 -2.60
N VAL A 60 1.27 -14.47 -3.48
CA VAL A 60 2.12 -15.19 -4.45
C VAL A 60 3.15 -16.06 -3.72
N MET A 61 3.89 -15.48 -2.76
CA MET A 61 4.88 -16.25 -1.99
C MET A 61 4.24 -17.36 -1.14
N GLU A 62 3.03 -17.12 -0.62
CA GLU A 62 2.26 -18.14 0.07
C GLU A 62 1.99 -19.34 -0.84
N ARG A 63 1.33 -19.09 -1.96
CA ARG A 63 0.89 -20.10 -2.92
C ARG A 63 2.05 -20.86 -3.57
N GLU A 64 3.14 -20.17 -3.86
CA GLU A 64 4.27 -20.75 -4.58
C GLU A 64 5.31 -21.41 -3.66
N SER A 65 5.46 -20.91 -2.42
CA SER A 65 6.54 -21.35 -1.53
C SER A 65 6.07 -21.89 -0.18
N PHE A 66 5.14 -21.23 0.52
CA PHE A 66 4.76 -21.66 1.87
C PHE A 66 3.81 -22.86 1.89
N THR A 67 3.16 -23.16 0.77
CA THR A 67 2.33 -24.37 0.57
C THR A 67 3.13 -25.55 0.00
N ASP A 68 4.34 -25.31 -0.53
CA ASP A 68 5.19 -26.35 -1.10
C ASP A 68 5.77 -27.24 0.03
N PRO A 69 5.51 -28.57 0.01
CA PRO A 69 5.97 -29.46 1.08
C PRO A 69 7.49 -29.60 1.19
N GLU A 70 8.23 -29.46 0.08
CA GLU A 70 9.69 -29.59 0.08
C GLU A 70 10.33 -28.34 0.70
N ILE A 71 9.87 -27.15 0.29
CA ILE A 71 10.32 -25.88 0.86
C ILE A 71 9.96 -25.81 2.34
N ALA A 72 8.73 -26.20 2.70
CA ALA A 72 8.29 -26.24 4.09
C ALA A 72 9.11 -27.22 4.95
N ALA A 73 9.53 -28.36 4.41
CA ALA A 73 10.41 -29.29 5.12
C ALA A 73 11.76 -28.64 5.44
N ILE A 74 12.38 -27.97 4.47
CA ILE A 74 13.65 -27.24 4.65
C ILE A 74 13.48 -26.13 5.71
N MET A 75 12.39 -25.36 5.63
CA MET A 75 12.08 -24.32 6.61
C MET A 75 11.93 -24.89 8.03
N ASN A 76 11.18 -25.97 8.18
CA ASN A 76 10.89 -26.58 9.48
C ASN A 76 12.11 -27.28 10.10
N GLU A 77 12.99 -27.83 9.28
CA GLU A 77 14.20 -28.49 9.75
C GLU A 77 15.19 -27.47 10.32
N HIS A 78 15.41 -26.37 9.60
CA HIS A 78 16.54 -25.47 9.83
C HIS A 78 16.21 -24.17 10.55
N PHE A 79 14.94 -23.77 10.60
CA PHE A 79 14.53 -22.47 11.15
C PHE A 79 13.40 -22.62 12.18
N VAL A 80 13.30 -21.64 13.06
CA VAL A 80 12.04 -21.35 13.77
C VAL A 80 11.27 -20.32 12.94
N ASN A 81 10.14 -20.74 12.37
CA ASN A 81 9.38 -19.94 11.41
C ASN A 81 8.36 -19.07 12.15
N ILE A 82 8.46 -17.75 12.02
CA ILE A 82 7.54 -16.79 12.64
C ILE A 82 6.81 -15.99 11.55
N LYS A 83 5.47 -15.94 11.64
CA LYS A 83 4.62 -15.13 10.78
C LYS A 83 4.10 -13.92 11.55
N VAL A 84 4.15 -12.74 10.93
CA VAL A 84 3.66 -11.49 11.52
C VAL A 84 2.74 -10.75 10.55
N ASP A 85 1.62 -10.28 11.08
CA ASP A 85 0.77 -9.28 10.42
C ASP A 85 1.29 -7.88 10.77
N ARG A 86 1.72 -7.11 9.76
CA ARG A 86 2.21 -5.74 9.99
C ARG A 86 1.14 -4.78 10.45
N GLU A 87 -0.13 -5.07 10.16
CA GLU A 87 -1.23 -4.21 10.61
C GLU A 87 -1.48 -4.38 12.11
N GLU A 88 -1.23 -5.58 12.68
CA GLU A 88 -1.29 -5.79 14.13
C GLU A 88 0.02 -5.41 14.84
N ARG A 89 1.18 -5.57 14.17
CA ARG A 89 2.52 -5.29 14.72
C ARG A 89 3.34 -4.34 13.84
N PRO A 90 2.90 -3.08 13.68
CA PRO A 90 3.61 -2.09 12.87
C PRO A 90 4.99 -1.72 13.46
N ASP A 91 5.17 -1.94 14.76
CA ASP A 91 6.45 -1.75 15.47
C ASP A 91 7.53 -2.72 14.97
N LEU A 92 7.18 -3.99 14.76
CA LEU A 92 8.08 -5.01 14.23
C LEU A 92 8.34 -4.77 12.76
N ASP A 93 7.30 -4.51 11.99
CA ASP A 93 7.39 -4.20 10.57
C ASP A 93 8.36 -3.04 10.32
N HIS A 94 8.18 -1.92 11.01
CA HIS A 94 9.07 -0.76 10.89
C HIS A 94 10.53 -1.11 11.22
N THR A 95 10.76 -1.80 12.34
CA THR A 95 12.11 -2.19 12.79
C THR A 95 12.81 -3.06 11.75
N TYR A 96 12.11 -4.05 11.20
CA TYR A 96 12.70 -5.00 10.27
C TYR A 96 12.75 -4.49 8.83
N GLN A 97 11.88 -3.55 8.44
CA GLN A 97 12.03 -2.82 7.17
C GLN A 97 13.27 -1.93 7.18
N LEU A 98 13.56 -1.25 8.30
CA LEU A 98 14.83 -0.52 8.45
C LEU A 98 16.04 -1.46 8.37
N ALA A 99 15.94 -2.65 9.00
CA ALA A 99 16.99 -3.66 8.89
C ALA A 99 17.19 -4.11 7.44
N ALA A 100 16.11 -4.32 6.70
CA ALA A 100 16.17 -4.69 5.28
C ALA A 100 16.83 -3.61 4.42
N GLN A 101 16.51 -2.35 4.66
CA GLN A 101 17.18 -1.23 3.98
C GLN A 101 18.67 -1.19 4.28
N VAL A 102 19.10 -1.46 5.51
CA VAL A 102 20.53 -1.52 5.87
C VAL A 102 21.23 -2.70 5.21
N LEU A 103 20.59 -3.88 5.19
CA LEU A 103 21.18 -5.13 4.69
C LEU A 103 21.18 -5.24 3.17
N SER A 104 20.13 -4.74 2.51
CA SER A 104 19.88 -5.00 1.09
C SER A 104 19.71 -3.73 0.25
N GLY A 105 19.63 -2.55 0.88
CA GLY A 105 19.31 -1.29 0.21
C GLY A 105 17.85 -1.18 -0.22
N GLN A 106 17.04 -2.21 0.00
CA GLN A 106 15.64 -2.28 -0.40
C GLN A 106 14.75 -2.72 0.77
N GLY A 107 13.45 -2.46 0.65
CA GLY A 107 12.42 -2.90 1.57
C GLY A 107 11.11 -3.11 0.81
N GLY A 108 10.16 -3.76 1.45
CA GLY A 108 8.87 -4.10 0.81
C GLY A 108 8.28 -5.36 1.40
N TRP A 109 7.14 -5.78 0.86
CA TRP A 109 6.42 -6.97 1.32
C TRP A 109 6.25 -7.98 0.17
N PRO A 110 6.23 -9.29 0.47
CA PRO A 110 6.46 -9.91 1.77
C PRO A 110 7.88 -9.65 2.25
N LEU A 111 8.06 -9.37 3.54
CA LEU A 111 9.39 -9.15 4.11
C LEU A 111 9.87 -10.44 4.74
N THR A 112 10.97 -10.99 4.22
CA THR A 112 11.63 -12.19 4.73
C THR A 112 12.94 -11.80 5.39
N VAL A 113 13.04 -11.99 6.71
CA VAL A 113 14.23 -11.66 7.50
C VAL A 113 14.70 -12.90 8.23
N VAL A 114 16.01 -13.14 8.27
CA VAL A 114 16.58 -14.18 9.13
C VAL A 114 17.31 -13.53 10.29
N LEU A 115 16.93 -13.96 11.48
CA LEU A 115 17.42 -13.45 12.76
C LEU A 115 18.23 -14.51 13.49
N THR A 116 19.20 -14.06 14.27
CA THR A 116 19.80 -14.87 15.33
C THR A 116 18.77 -15.15 16.44
N PRO A 117 19.00 -16.15 17.33
CA PRO A 117 18.11 -16.46 18.45
C PRO A 117 17.87 -15.31 19.46
N ASP A 118 18.72 -14.29 19.45
CA ASP A 118 18.58 -13.04 20.21
C ASP A 118 17.98 -11.89 19.37
N LEU A 119 17.31 -12.22 18.26
CA LEU A 119 16.47 -11.35 17.43
C LEU A 119 17.22 -10.33 16.56
N ARG A 120 18.54 -10.48 16.39
CA ARG A 120 19.33 -9.58 15.54
C ARG A 120 19.29 -10.04 14.09
N PRO A 121 18.90 -9.16 13.14
CA PRO A 121 18.82 -9.53 11.73
C PRO A 121 20.21 -9.63 11.10
N PHE A 122 20.43 -10.67 10.30
CA PHE A 122 21.66 -10.85 9.51
C PHE A 122 21.39 -11.10 8.02
N PHE A 123 20.14 -11.29 7.64
CA PHE A 123 19.70 -11.38 6.25
C PHE A 123 18.30 -10.78 6.10
N ALA A 124 18.05 -10.14 4.97
CA ALA A 124 16.74 -9.65 4.60
C ALA A 124 16.54 -9.69 3.08
N GLY A 125 15.31 -9.93 2.67
CA GLY A 125 14.84 -9.81 1.30
C GLY A 125 13.33 -9.70 1.23
N THR A 126 12.80 -9.45 0.05
CA THR A 126 11.35 -9.33 -0.16
C THR A 126 10.76 -10.64 -0.68
N TYR A 127 10.29 -10.62 -1.94
CA TYR A 127 9.77 -11.79 -2.63
C TYR A 127 10.90 -12.67 -3.17
N PHE A 128 10.79 -13.99 -2.92
CA PHE A 128 11.64 -15.02 -3.50
C PHE A 128 10.76 -16.03 -4.27
N PRO A 129 11.03 -16.28 -5.57
CA PRO A 129 10.34 -17.34 -6.30
C PRO A 129 10.74 -18.71 -5.73
N PRO A 130 9.96 -19.79 -5.92
CA PRO A 130 10.30 -21.12 -5.40
C PRO A 130 11.62 -21.65 -5.99
N GLU A 131 11.81 -21.41 -7.30
CA GLU A 131 12.97 -21.82 -8.08
C GLU A 131 13.72 -20.61 -8.68
N ASP A 132 14.99 -20.81 -9.07
CA ASP A 132 15.81 -19.77 -9.70
C ASP A 132 15.11 -19.25 -10.99
N ARG A 133 14.59 -18.02 -10.94
CA ARG A 133 13.86 -17.37 -12.05
C ARG A 133 14.06 -15.86 -12.05
N TYR A 134 13.89 -15.23 -13.21
CA TYR A 134 13.96 -13.77 -13.39
C TYR A 134 15.26 -13.14 -12.86
N GLY A 135 16.38 -13.87 -12.94
CA GLY A 135 17.68 -13.43 -12.43
C GLY A 135 17.77 -13.37 -10.89
N ARG A 136 16.82 -13.99 -10.18
CA ARG A 136 16.79 -14.07 -8.71
C ARG A 136 16.98 -15.52 -8.25
N PRO A 137 17.68 -15.75 -7.13
CA PRO A 137 17.78 -17.07 -6.54
C PRO A 137 16.41 -17.52 -6.01
N GLY A 138 16.11 -18.79 -6.20
CA GLY A 138 14.92 -19.45 -5.66
C GLY A 138 15.00 -19.56 -4.14
N PHE A 139 13.83 -19.56 -3.50
CA PHE A 139 13.70 -19.54 -2.05
C PHE A 139 14.36 -20.76 -1.42
N LYS A 140 14.23 -21.94 -2.05
CA LYS A 140 14.93 -23.17 -1.65
C LYS A 140 16.44 -22.98 -1.58
N ARG A 141 17.04 -22.37 -2.60
CA ARG A 141 18.48 -22.09 -2.67
C ARG A 141 18.91 -21.09 -1.60
N VAL A 142 18.10 -20.06 -1.37
CA VAL A 142 18.33 -19.04 -0.33
C VAL A 142 18.33 -19.70 1.05
N LEU A 143 17.30 -20.49 1.40
CA LEU A 143 17.19 -21.18 2.69
C LEU A 143 18.39 -22.08 2.97
N LEU A 144 18.77 -22.93 2.02
CA LEU A 144 19.90 -23.85 2.16
C LEU A 144 21.23 -23.11 2.28
N THR A 145 21.39 -21.98 1.59
CA THR A 145 22.61 -21.16 1.69
C THR A 145 22.70 -20.50 3.06
N LEU A 146 21.60 -19.93 3.55
CA LEU A 146 21.55 -19.27 4.86
C LEU A 146 21.84 -20.25 5.98
N GLN A 147 21.28 -21.47 5.92
CA GLN A 147 21.57 -22.51 6.88
C GLN A 147 23.06 -22.89 6.89
N LYS A 148 23.68 -23.07 5.71
CA LYS A 148 25.10 -23.41 5.60
C LYS A 148 25.99 -22.32 6.17
N VAL A 149 25.73 -21.05 5.84
CA VAL A 149 26.51 -19.91 6.34
C VAL A 149 26.33 -19.77 7.85
N TYR A 150 25.11 -19.94 8.37
CA TYR A 150 24.85 -19.86 9.80
C TYR A 150 25.62 -20.93 10.59
N ALA A 151 25.70 -22.16 10.06
CA ALA A 151 26.43 -23.25 10.70
C ALA A 151 27.96 -23.13 10.56
N ALA A 152 28.45 -22.66 9.41
CA ALA A 152 29.88 -22.67 9.08
C ALA A 152 30.62 -21.38 9.47
N GLU A 153 29.93 -20.24 9.56
CA GLU A 153 30.54 -18.92 9.73
C GLU A 153 29.90 -18.08 10.87
N PRO A 154 29.85 -18.57 12.12
CA PRO A 154 29.19 -17.86 13.23
C PRO A 154 29.78 -16.46 13.49
N ASP A 155 31.10 -16.28 13.35
CA ASP A 155 31.76 -14.98 13.52
C ASP A 155 31.36 -13.96 12.44
N ARG A 156 30.99 -14.44 11.24
CA ARG A 156 30.48 -13.57 10.19
C ARG A 156 29.05 -13.14 10.51
N ILE A 157 28.21 -14.07 10.96
CA ILE A 157 26.83 -13.77 11.39
C ILE A 157 26.83 -12.73 12.50
N GLU A 158 27.68 -12.92 13.53
CA GLU A 158 27.79 -12.01 14.66
C GLU A 158 28.19 -10.59 14.23
N ARG A 159 29.18 -10.47 13.33
CA ARG A 159 29.61 -9.16 12.80
C ARG A 159 28.48 -8.43 12.07
N VAL A 160 27.80 -9.11 11.14
CA VAL A 160 26.69 -8.51 10.38
C VAL A 160 25.55 -8.12 11.32
N ALA A 161 25.17 -9.02 12.24
CA ALA A 161 24.12 -8.77 13.21
C ALA A 161 24.43 -7.56 14.11
N ALA A 162 25.68 -7.42 14.56
CA ALA A 162 26.12 -6.29 15.37
C ALA A 162 26.10 -4.96 14.60
N GLU A 163 26.53 -4.96 13.34
CA GLU A 163 26.49 -3.77 12.47
C GLU A 163 25.06 -3.28 12.25
N VAL A 164 24.13 -4.19 11.93
CA VAL A 164 22.72 -3.83 11.74
C VAL A 164 22.09 -3.36 13.05
N ALA A 165 22.36 -4.04 14.18
CA ALA A 165 21.87 -3.62 15.49
C ALA A 165 22.37 -2.21 15.86
N GLN A 166 23.62 -1.86 15.53
CA GLN A 166 24.16 -0.53 15.75
C GLN A 166 23.47 0.52 14.86
N ALA A 167 23.22 0.20 13.58
CA ALA A 167 22.50 1.08 12.66
C ALA A 167 21.05 1.34 13.14
N LEU A 168 20.34 0.29 13.55
CA LEU A 168 18.99 0.40 14.11
C LEU A 168 18.99 1.19 15.43
N GLY A 169 20.00 1.01 16.28
CA GLY A 169 20.18 1.78 17.51
C GLY A 169 20.31 3.29 17.24
N LYS A 170 21.09 3.68 16.22
CA LYS A 170 21.23 5.08 15.80
C LYS A 170 19.92 5.64 15.23
N ALA A 171 19.22 4.87 14.40
CA ALA A 171 17.92 5.26 13.83
C ALA A 171 16.86 5.45 14.93
N ASN A 172 16.81 4.55 15.92
CA ASN A 172 15.91 4.66 17.06
C ASN A 172 16.28 5.81 18.03
N GLN A 173 17.57 6.17 18.14
CA GLN A 173 18.01 7.33 18.92
C GLN A 173 17.57 8.66 18.29
N LEU A 174 17.54 8.77 16.96
CA LEU A 174 16.92 9.91 16.24
C LEU A 174 15.42 10.06 16.56
N GLY A 175 14.76 8.98 16.98
CA GLY A 175 13.37 8.96 17.43
C GLY A 175 13.13 9.28 18.91
N ARG A 176 14.14 9.10 19.78
CA ARG A 176 13.98 9.02 21.25
C ARG A 176 14.72 10.11 22.05
N THR A 177 15.35 11.09 21.42
CA THR A 177 15.90 12.23 22.16
C THR A 177 14.78 13.05 22.81
N GLY A 178 14.68 12.91 24.14
CA GLY A 178 13.81 13.71 25.00
C GLY A 178 14.09 15.19 24.81
N THR A 179 13.03 16.00 24.85
CA THR A 179 12.96 17.39 24.37
C THR A 179 13.30 17.55 22.88
N ARG A 180 12.42 17.06 22.00
CA ARG A 180 12.41 17.50 20.60
C ARG A 180 12.15 19.01 20.59
N SER A 181 13.19 19.82 20.41
CA SER A 181 13.00 21.11 19.80
C SER A 181 12.43 20.87 18.40
N VAL A 182 11.41 21.63 18.03
CA VAL A 182 10.91 21.63 16.65
C VAL A 182 12.11 21.89 15.72
N PRO A 183 12.30 21.11 14.64
CA PRO A 183 13.38 21.34 13.70
C PRO A 183 13.47 22.81 13.30
N GLY A 184 14.67 23.40 13.42
CA GLY A 184 14.90 24.77 12.96
C GLY A 184 14.66 24.88 11.44
N ARG A 185 14.31 26.08 10.98
CA ARG A 185 14.00 26.37 9.58
C ARG A 185 15.09 25.90 8.60
N ASP A 186 16.36 26.03 8.97
CA ASP A 186 17.47 25.57 8.11
C ASP A 186 17.53 24.06 7.93
N LEU A 187 17.15 23.28 8.95
CA LEU A 187 17.07 21.82 8.83
C LEU A 187 15.90 21.42 7.92
N VAL A 188 14.78 22.14 8.00
CA VAL A 188 13.64 21.94 7.10
C VAL A 188 14.04 22.28 5.66
N ARG A 189 14.72 23.41 5.43
CA ARG A 189 15.25 23.80 4.11
C ARG A 189 16.13 22.70 3.50
N GLN A 190 17.10 22.19 4.26
CA GLN A 190 17.96 21.09 3.81
C GLN A 190 17.16 19.83 3.47
N GLY A 191 16.10 19.53 4.22
CA GLY A 191 15.19 18.44 3.91
C GLY A 191 14.47 18.65 2.58
N VAL A 192 13.94 19.85 2.36
CA VAL A 192 13.27 20.23 1.10
C VAL A 192 14.22 20.16 -0.09
N GLU A 193 15.43 20.72 0.02
CA GLU A 193 16.46 20.67 -1.04
C GLU A 193 16.78 19.21 -1.44
N ARG A 194 16.89 18.31 -0.46
CA ARG A 194 17.11 16.87 -0.73
C ARG A 194 15.91 16.23 -1.43
N LEU A 195 14.68 16.58 -1.04
CA LEU A 195 13.48 16.08 -1.71
C LEU A 195 13.43 16.55 -3.16
N LEU A 196 13.65 17.85 -3.41
CA LEU A 196 13.68 18.45 -4.74
C LEU A 196 14.79 17.88 -5.64
N ALA A 197 15.92 17.48 -5.06
CA ALA A 197 17.00 16.81 -5.79
C ALA A 197 16.56 15.43 -6.34
N THR A 198 15.63 14.76 -5.68
CA THR A 198 15.08 13.45 -6.10
C THR A 198 13.77 13.55 -6.90
N ALA A 199 13.23 14.76 -7.05
CA ALA A 199 11.94 14.98 -7.68
C ALA A 199 11.97 14.70 -9.19
N ASP A 200 10.96 13.98 -9.65
CA ASP A 200 10.77 13.70 -11.07
C ASP A 200 10.07 14.88 -11.76
N ARG A 201 10.85 15.74 -12.40
CA ARG A 201 10.36 16.95 -13.07
C ARG A 201 9.52 16.69 -14.33
N ALA A 202 9.45 15.45 -14.82
CA ALA A 202 8.65 15.11 -16.00
C ALA A 202 7.29 14.51 -15.61
N TRP A 203 7.27 13.65 -14.58
CA TRP A 203 6.09 12.87 -14.20
C TRP A 203 5.63 13.08 -12.76
N GLY A 204 6.27 13.97 -12.01
CA GLY A 204 5.96 14.19 -10.59
C GLY A 204 6.35 13.00 -9.71
N GLY A 205 6.26 13.18 -8.40
CA GLY A 205 6.76 12.25 -7.38
C GLY A 205 8.28 12.27 -7.27
N PHE A 206 8.82 11.20 -6.69
CA PHE A 206 10.23 11.08 -6.37
C PHE A 206 10.81 9.81 -6.99
N GLY A 207 12.01 9.89 -7.54
CA GLY A 207 12.72 8.75 -8.12
C GLY A 207 12.08 8.16 -9.38
N GLY A 208 12.38 6.88 -9.62
CA GLY A 208 11.95 6.12 -10.79
C GLY A 208 10.73 5.23 -10.54
N ALA A 209 10.77 4.01 -11.07
CA ALA A 209 9.77 2.96 -10.84
C ALA A 209 10.30 1.93 -9.80
N PRO A 210 9.45 1.36 -8.94
CA PRO A 210 8.04 1.73 -8.70
C PRO A 210 7.92 3.10 -8.03
N LYS A 211 6.75 3.74 -8.16
CA LYS A 211 6.51 5.10 -7.65
C LYS A 211 5.37 5.15 -6.63
N PHE A 212 5.68 5.68 -5.45
CA PHE A 212 4.74 5.87 -4.34
C PHE A 212 4.34 7.35 -4.21
N PRO A 213 3.12 7.67 -3.77
CA PRO A 213 2.71 9.06 -3.50
C PRO A 213 3.59 9.75 -2.43
N VAL A 214 4.02 9.01 -1.41
CA VAL A 214 4.81 9.52 -0.26
C VAL A 214 4.24 10.84 0.29
N VAL A 215 2.96 10.81 0.68
CA VAL A 215 2.18 12.00 1.04
C VAL A 215 2.86 12.94 2.04
N PRO A 216 3.54 12.48 3.11
CA PRO A 216 4.22 13.38 4.03
C PRO A 216 5.29 14.27 3.37
N ASN A 217 6.00 13.77 2.36
CA ASN A 217 6.98 14.56 1.62
C ASN A 217 6.27 15.64 0.79
N LEU A 218 5.16 15.31 0.13
CA LEU A 218 4.36 16.26 -0.64
C LEU A 218 3.71 17.31 0.27
N GLN A 219 3.23 16.92 1.45
CA GLN A 219 2.71 17.85 2.46
C GLN A 219 3.79 18.82 2.94
N LEU A 220 5.01 18.32 3.17
CA LEU A 220 6.15 19.17 3.53
C LEU A 220 6.48 20.17 2.42
N LEU A 221 6.62 19.70 1.17
CA LEU A 221 6.89 20.56 0.02
C LEU A 221 5.78 21.60 -0.19
N GLN A 222 4.51 21.20 -0.07
CA GLN A 222 3.37 22.11 -0.22
C GLN A 222 3.37 23.19 0.87
N ARG A 223 3.61 22.78 2.13
CA ARG A 223 3.65 23.72 3.25
C ARG A 223 4.83 24.67 3.16
N TRP A 224 6.01 24.16 2.81
CA TRP A 224 7.21 24.95 2.58
C TRP A 224 7.00 25.93 1.43
N GLY A 225 6.57 25.44 0.26
CA GLY A 225 6.32 26.25 -0.92
C GLY A 225 5.33 27.38 -0.67
N TYR A 226 4.28 27.13 0.11
CA TYR A 226 3.32 28.18 0.48
C TYR A 226 3.90 29.22 1.46
N LEU A 227 4.65 28.79 2.48
CA LEU A 227 5.16 29.69 3.52
C LEU A 227 6.42 30.45 3.10
N GLU A 228 7.21 29.87 2.22
CA GLU A 228 8.54 30.36 1.82
C GLU A 228 8.55 30.92 0.39
N GLU A 229 7.38 30.93 -0.27
CA GLU A 229 7.23 31.37 -1.66
C GLU A 229 8.17 30.62 -2.62
N ASP A 230 8.32 29.32 -2.39
CA ASP A 230 9.16 28.43 -3.20
C ASP A 230 8.33 27.79 -4.32
N ASP A 231 8.37 28.44 -5.49
CA ASP A 231 7.64 28.04 -6.69
C ASP A 231 8.06 26.66 -7.21
N GLU A 232 9.33 26.25 -7.01
CA GLU A 232 9.79 24.93 -7.45
C GLU A 232 9.12 23.83 -6.61
N ALA A 233 9.07 24.02 -5.29
CA ALA A 233 8.37 23.08 -4.40
C ALA A 233 6.88 22.95 -4.74
N LEU A 234 6.20 24.08 -5.00
CA LEU A 234 4.80 24.07 -5.41
C LEU A 234 4.59 23.42 -6.78
N ALA A 235 5.45 23.70 -7.76
CA ALA A 235 5.38 23.10 -9.10
C ALA A 235 5.55 21.58 -9.06
N ILE A 236 6.47 21.06 -8.23
CA ILE A 236 6.62 19.61 -8.03
C ILE A 236 5.37 19.00 -7.41
N VAL A 237 4.78 19.63 -6.40
CA VAL A 237 3.53 19.15 -5.79
C VAL A 237 2.42 19.12 -6.84
N ASP A 238 2.20 20.21 -7.57
CA ASP A 238 1.11 20.30 -8.55
C ASP A 238 1.27 19.32 -9.72
N LEU A 239 2.50 19.15 -10.22
CA LEU A 239 2.79 18.14 -11.22
C LEU A 239 2.50 16.74 -10.68
N THR A 240 2.88 16.44 -9.44
CA THR A 240 2.64 15.13 -8.83
C THR A 240 1.16 14.85 -8.68
N LEU A 241 0.40 15.80 -8.15
CA LEU A 241 -1.05 15.67 -7.95
C LEU A 241 -1.79 15.51 -9.28
N GLU A 242 -1.44 16.29 -10.30
CA GLU A 242 -2.07 16.17 -11.62
C GLU A 242 -1.76 14.81 -12.26
N ARG A 243 -0.51 14.36 -12.21
CA ARG A 243 -0.10 13.09 -12.80
C ARG A 243 -0.73 11.88 -12.10
N MET A 244 -0.84 11.90 -10.78
CA MET A 244 -1.56 10.85 -10.04
C MET A 244 -3.05 10.85 -10.37
N ALA A 245 -3.71 12.02 -10.39
CA ALA A 245 -5.15 12.12 -10.66
C ALA A 245 -5.53 11.67 -12.08
N LYS A 246 -4.63 11.88 -13.05
CA LYS A 246 -4.79 11.44 -14.44
C LYS A 246 -4.26 10.03 -14.70
N GLY A 247 -3.52 9.46 -13.76
CA GLY A 247 -2.94 8.11 -13.85
C GLY A 247 -3.92 7.02 -13.46
N GLY A 248 -3.55 5.77 -13.70
CA GLY A 248 -4.32 4.61 -13.22
C GLY A 248 -4.08 4.29 -11.74
N ILE A 249 -3.14 4.97 -11.07
CA ILE A 249 -3.07 4.96 -9.59
C ILE A 249 -4.34 5.54 -8.96
N TYR A 250 -5.04 6.44 -9.67
CA TYR A 250 -6.35 6.93 -9.30
C TYR A 250 -7.43 6.13 -10.05
N ASP A 251 -8.38 5.56 -9.31
CA ASP A 251 -9.48 4.80 -9.91
C ASP A 251 -10.42 5.74 -10.68
N GLN A 252 -10.23 5.79 -12.01
CA GLN A 252 -10.92 6.70 -12.92
C GLN A 252 -12.46 6.54 -12.94
N LEU A 253 -12.99 5.41 -12.46
CA LEU A 253 -14.43 5.14 -12.39
C LEU A 253 -14.98 5.29 -10.96
N GLY A 254 -14.31 4.68 -9.98
CA GLY A 254 -14.82 4.58 -8.61
C GLY A 254 -14.27 5.62 -7.63
N GLY A 255 -13.20 6.32 -8.00
CA GLY A 255 -12.47 7.19 -7.10
C GLY A 255 -11.60 6.44 -6.08
N GLY A 256 -10.82 7.21 -5.34
CA GLY A 256 -9.81 6.69 -4.44
C GLY A 256 -8.54 6.22 -5.16
N PHE A 257 -7.48 6.11 -4.38
CA PHE A 257 -6.15 5.78 -4.85
C PHE A 257 -5.76 4.37 -4.48
N HIS A 258 -5.15 3.71 -5.45
CA HIS A 258 -4.32 2.55 -5.26
C HIS A 258 -2.99 2.94 -4.61
N ARG A 259 -2.32 1.98 -3.99
CA ARG A 259 -1.20 2.25 -3.09
C ARG A 259 0.02 2.86 -3.78
N TYR A 260 0.40 2.31 -4.93
CA TYR A 260 1.55 2.78 -5.70
C TYR A 260 1.47 2.34 -7.15
N SER A 261 2.30 2.94 -8.00
CA SER A 261 2.44 2.62 -9.42
C SER A 261 3.67 1.75 -9.67
N VAL A 262 3.54 0.69 -10.46
CA VAL A 262 4.69 -0.13 -10.90
C VAL A 262 5.54 0.60 -11.92
N ASP A 263 4.97 1.55 -12.64
CA ASP A 263 5.69 2.40 -13.59
C ASP A 263 5.93 3.81 -13.05
N ARG A 264 6.81 4.54 -13.74
CA ARG A 264 7.18 5.93 -13.43
C ARG A 264 6.07 6.94 -13.77
N PHE A 265 5.11 6.57 -14.61
CA PHE A 265 4.11 7.44 -15.23
C PHE A 265 2.80 7.52 -14.44
N TRP A 266 2.67 6.75 -13.36
CA TRP A 266 1.46 6.58 -12.55
C TRP A 266 0.33 5.81 -13.26
N ARG A 267 0.64 5.03 -14.30
CA ARG A 267 -0.38 4.42 -15.17
C ARG A 267 -0.86 3.08 -14.66
N VAL A 268 0.04 2.20 -14.25
CA VAL A 268 -0.28 0.84 -13.80
C VAL A 268 -0.07 0.77 -12.29
N PRO A 269 -1.13 0.63 -11.49
CA PRO A 269 -1.02 0.49 -10.05
C PRO A 269 -0.68 -0.95 -9.64
N HIS A 270 -0.20 -1.10 -8.40
CA HIS A 270 -0.62 -2.24 -7.60
C HIS A 270 -1.98 -1.92 -6.99
N PHE A 271 -2.96 -2.79 -7.21
CA PHE A 271 -4.39 -2.43 -7.07
C PHE A 271 -4.90 -2.36 -5.63
N GLU A 272 -4.06 -2.65 -4.64
CA GLU A 272 -4.32 -2.47 -3.21
C GLU A 272 -4.76 -1.02 -2.92
N LYS A 273 -5.84 -0.84 -2.14
CA LYS A 273 -6.25 0.49 -1.65
C LYS A 273 -6.21 0.54 -0.12
N MET A 274 -5.44 1.48 0.42
CA MET A 274 -5.26 1.64 1.86
C MET A 274 -6.03 2.84 2.42
N LEU A 275 -6.61 2.66 3.61
CA LEU A 275 -7.34 3.71 4.31
C LEU A 275 -6.46 4.94 4.57
N TYR A 276 -5.26 4.72 5.09
CA TYR A 276 -4.34 5.81 5.45
C TYR A 276 -3.87 6.59 4.21
N ASP A 277 -3.58 5.91 3.10
CA ASP A 277 -3.16 6.56 1.86
C ASP A 277 -4.26 7.48 1.33
N ASN A 278 -5.50 6.98 1.27
CA ASN A 278 -6.66 7.74 0.82
C ASN A 278 -7.01 8.90 1.76
N GLY A 279 -6.91 8.70 3.08
CA GLY A 279 -7.12 9.77 4.06
C GLY A 279 -6.07 10.89 3.94
N LEU A 280 -4.79 10.53 3.79
CA LEU A 280 -3.71 11.50 3.62
C LEU A 280 -3.79 12.23 2.27
N LEU A 281 -4.08 11.52 1.18
CA LEU A 281 -4.25 12.10 -0.15
C LEU A 281 -5.45 13.04 -0.20
N ALA A 282 -6.58 12.69 0.41
CA ALA A 282 -7.74 13.58 0.48
C ALA A 282 -7.38 14.94 1.12
N VAL A 283 -6.59 14.94 2.20
CA VAL A 283 -6.11 16.20 2.82
C VAL A 283 -5.15 16.94 1.89
N LEU A 284 -4.20 16.24 1.25
CA LEU A 284 -3.22 16.84 0.36
C LEU A 284 -3.89 17.55 -0.84
N TYR A 285 -4.85 16.89 -1.48
CA TYR A 285 -5.62 17.46 -2.58
C TYR A 285 -6.56 18.58 -2.12
N LEU A 286 -7.16 18.47 -0.93
CA LEU A 286 -7.98 19.54 -0.35
C LEU A 286 -7.17 20.83 -0.15
N GLU A 287 -5.99 20.72 0.47
CA GLU A 287 -5.12 21.86 0.71
C GLU A 287 -4.58 22.43 -0.63
N ALA A 288 -4.32 21.57 -1.62
CA ALA A 288 -3.94 22.02 -2.97
C ALA A 288 -5.09 22.75 -3.69
N TRP A 289 -6.34 22.27 -3.55
CA TRP A 289 -7.51 22.97 -4.06
C TRP A 289 -7.70 24.33 -3.39
N GLN A 290 -7.57 24.41 -2.07
CA GLN A 290 -7.65 25.69 -1.35
C GLN A 290 -6.59 26.70 -1.81
N ARG A 291 -5.38 26.21 -2.14
CA ARG A 291 -4.29 27.04 -2.67
C ARG A 291 -4.52 27.51 -4.10
N THR A 292 -5.08 26.64 -4.96
CA THR A 292 -5.05 26.85 -6.42
C THR A 292 -6.40 27.11 -7.07
N GLY A 293 -7.50 26.75 -6.41
CA GLY A 293 -8.86 26.77 -6.96
C GLY A 293 -9.09 25.77 -8.12
N ARG A 294 -8.15 24.84 -8.39
CA ARG A 294 -8.25 23.91 -9.53
C ARG A 294 -9.40 22.92 -9.35
N PRO A 295 -10.41 22.87 -10.24
CA PRO A 295 -11.56 21.97 -10.10
C PRO A 295 -11.20 20.48 -10.03
N LEU A 296 -10.13 20.07 -10.72
CA LEU A 296 -9.62 18.70 -10.69
C LEU A 296 -9.32 18.22 -9.26
N TYR A 297 -8.72 19.08 -8.44
CA TYR A 297 -8.33 18.70 -7.08
C TYR A 297 -9.55 18.54 -6.16
N GLU A 298 -10.55 19.41 -6.29
CA GLU A 298 -11.83 19.24 -5.57
C GLU A 298 -12.54 17.95 -5.98
N GLN A 299 -12.58 17.67 -7.29
CA GLN A 299 -13.18 16.45 -7.81
C GLN A 299 -12.52 15.21 -7.20
N VAL A 300 -11.19 15.16 -7.15
CA VAL A 300 -10.42 14.05 -6.55
C VAL A 300 -10.76 13.89 -5.06
N VAL A 301 -10.89 14.97 -4.29
CA VAL A 301 -11.31 14.90 -2.88
C VAL A 301 -12.70 14.29 -2.76
N ARG A 302 -13.67 14.78 -3.55
CA ARG A 302 -15.06 14.33 -3.52
C ARG A 302 -15.18 12.85 -3.88
N GLU A 303 -14.57 12.45 -4.98
CA GLU A 303 -14.60 11.07 -5.47
C GLU A 303 -13.85 10.11 -4.53
N THR A 304 -12.72 10.53 -3.93
CA THR A 304 -11.98 9.73 -2.92
C THR A 304 -12.80 9.51 -1.66
N LEU A 305 -13.43 10.55 -1.11
CA LEU A 305 -14.27 10.42 0.07
C LEU A 305 -15.58 9.66 -0.23
N ALA A 306 -16.11 9.78 -1.44
CA ALA A 306 -17.25 8.97 -1.89
C ALA A 306 -16.90 7.47 -1.93
N TYR A 307 -15.71 7.12 -2.43
CA TYR A 307 -15.19 5.75 -2.36
C TYR A 307 -15.14 5.23 -0.92
N ILE A 308 -14.55 6.00 0.00
CA ILE A 308 -14.44 5.61 1.42
C ILE A 308 -15.83 5.34 2.03
N LEU A 309 -16.79 6.24 1.81
CA LEU A 309 -18.14 6.09 2.34
C LEU A 309 -18.90 4.91 1.75
N ARG A 310 -18.67 4.61 0.47
CA ARG A 310 -19.32 3.52 -0.25
C ARG A 310 -18.74 2.16 0.13
N GLU A 311 -17.42 2.05 0.24
CA GLU A 311 -16.73 0.74 0.25
C GLU A 311 -15.98 0.43 1.54
N MET A 312 -15.48 1.45 2.26
CA MET A 312 -14.57 1.25 3.40
C MET A 312 -15.24 1.51 4.76
N THR A 313 -16.54 1.81 4.79
CA THR A 313 -17.25 2.16 6.03
C THR A 313 -17.82 0.91 6.70
N ASP A 314 -17.51 0.75 7.99
CA ASP A 314 -18.15 -0.22 8.88
C ASP A 314 -19.56 0.31 9.24
N PRO A 315 -20.62 -0.51 9.10
CA PRO A 315 -21.94 -0.19 9.62
C PRO A 315 -21.96 0.29 11.09
N ALA A 316 -21.03 -0.18 11.93
CA ALA A 316 -20.89 0.24 13.31
C ALA A 316 -20.29 1.66 13.47
N GLY A 317 -19.59 2.18 12.46
CA GLY A 317 -19.14 3.58 12.40
C GLY A 317 -17.65 3.79 12.15
N GLY A 318 -16.81 2.76 12.33
CA GLY A 318 -15.40 2.80 11.96
C GLY A 318 -15.18 2.69 10.45
N PHE A 319 -13.90 2.65 10.05
CA PHE A 319 -13.48 2.41 8.69
C PHE A 319 -12.48 1.25 8.63
N TYR A 320 -12.68 0.40 7.63
CA TYR A 320 -11.86 -0.77 7.31
C TYR A 320 -10.46 -0.37 6.84
N SER A 321 -9.46 -1.23 7.08
CA SER A 321 -8.05 -0.88 6.92
C SER A 321 -7.62 -0.86 5.45
N SER A 322 -8.06 -1.85 4.67
CA SER A 322 -7.61 -2.03 3.28
C SER A 322 -8.61 -2.77 2.39
N GLN A 323 -8.41 -2.63 1.08
CA GLN A 323 -9.01 -3.44 0.02
C GLN A 323 -7.89 -4.13 -0.75
N ASP A 324 -8.06 -5.43 -0.98
CA ASP A 324 -7.10 -6.30 -1.65
C ASP A 324 -6.81 -5.84 -3.09
N ALA A 325 -5.61 -6.14 -3.58
CA ALA A 325 -5.24 -5.99 -4.99
C ALA A 325 -5.90 -7.07 -5.86
N ASP A 326 -6.15 -8.24 -5.28
CA ASP A 326 -6.64 -9.41 -6.01
C ASP A 326 -8.18 -9.51 -5.97
N SER A 327 -8.75 -9.91 -7.10
CA SER A 327 -10.12 -10.42 -7.16
C SER A 327 -10.14 -11.71 -7.98
N GLU A 328 -10.85 -12.72 -7.49
CA GLU A 328 -10.84 -14.07 -8.07
C GLU A 328 -9.42 -14.69 -8.16
N GLY A 329 -8.49 -14.25 -7.30
CA GLY A 329 -7.10 -14.72 -7.28
C GLY A 329 -6.19 -14.08 -8.33
N GLU A 330 -6.67 -13.04 -9.03
CA GLU A 330 -5.94 -12.31 -10.05
C GLU A 330 -5.83 -10.81 -9.66
N GLU A 331 -4.62 -10.25 -9.72
CA GLU A 331 -4.39 -8.83 -9.41
C GLU A 331 -5.09 -7.94 -10.45
N GLY A 332 -5.84 -6.93 -9.97
CA GLY A 332 -6.40 -5.89 -10.84
C GLY A 332 -7.60 -6.30 -11.69
N ARG A 333 -8.00 -7.58 -11.72
CA ARG A 333 -9.11 -8.12 -12.53
C ARG A 333 -10.41 -7.32 -12.38
N PHE A 334 -10.72 -6.85 -11.18
CA PHE A 334 -11.90 -6.01 -10.92
C PHE A 334 -11.85 -4.66 -11.66
N PHE A 335 -10.66 -4.09 -11.84
CA PHE A 335 -10.44 -2.70 -12.26
C PHE A 335 -10.14 -2.52 -13.76
N VAL A 336 -9.56 -3.52 -14.41
CA VAL A 336 -9.09 -3.42 -15.81
C VAL A 336 -10.20 -3.69 -16.83
N TRP A 337 -10.01 -3.18 -18.04
CA TRP A 337 -11.00 -3.24 -19.11
C TRP A 337 -10.40 -3.63 -20.45
N ARG A 338 -11.12 -4.43 -21.22
CA ARG A 338 -10.83 -4.70 -22.63
C ARG A 338 -11.75 -3.90 -23.56
N PRO A 339 -11.33 -3.58 -24.80
CA PRO A 339 -12.18 -2.89 -25.77
C PRO A 339 -13.54 -3.54 -26.00
N ALA A 340 -13.59 -4.87 -26.00
CA ALA A 340 -14.85 -5.63 -26.16
C ALA A 340 -15.83 -5.37 -25.00
N GLU A 341 -15.34 -5.38 -23.75
CA GLU A 341 -16.15 -5.13 -22.55
C GLU A 341 -16.66 -3.69 -22.51
N VAL A 342 -15.83 -2.72 -22.93
CA VAL A 342 -16.24 -1.32 -23.05
C VAL A 342 -17.34 -1.17 -24.11
N ARG A 343 -17.20 -1.84 -25.27
CA ARG A 343 -18.19 -1.81 -26.34
C ARG A 343 -19.51 -2.44 -25.91
N GLU A 344 -19.46 -3.55 -25.19
CA GLU A 344 -20.64 -4.22 -24.63
C GLU A 344 -21.38 -3.30 -23.65
N ALA A 345 -20.66 -2.66 -22.73
CA ALA A 345 -21.26 -1.80 -21.72
C ALA A 345 -21.83 -0.49 -22.30
N LEU A 346 -21.16 0.11 -23.30
CA LEU A 346 -21.45 1.47 -23.77
C LEU A 346 -22.18 1.52 -25.12
N GLY A 347 -21.90 0.58 -26.02
CA GLY A 347 -22.26 0.69 -27.43
C GLY A 347 -21.47 1.76 -28.18
N GLU A 348 -21.44 1.65 -29.51
CA GLU A 348 -20.84 2.69 -30.37
C GLU A 348 -21.82 3.85 -30.60
N PRO A 349 -21.34 5.10 -30.81
CA PRO A 349 -19.94 5.52 -30.87
C PRO A 349 -19.31 5.88 -29.51
N LEU A 350 -20.06 5.71 -28.42
CA LEU A 350 -19.62 6.13 -27.08
C LEU A 350 -18.42 5.32 -26.58
N ALA A 351 -18.38 4.03 -26.87
CA ALA A 351 -17.23 3.16 -26.59
C ALA A 351 -15.96 3.70 -27.22
N GLY A 352 -15.98 4.04 -28.52
CA GLY A 352 -14.83 4.63 -29.20
C GLY A 352 -14.34 5.96 -28.60
N LEU A 353 -15.24 6.82 -28.12
CA LEU A 353 -14.86 8.05 -27.40
C LEU A 353 -14.19 7.74 -26.05
N PHE A 354 -14.76 6.79 -25.30
CA PHE A 354 -14.22 6.40 -24.00
C PHE A 354 -12.84 5.75 -24.14
N CYS A 355 -12.65 4.86 -25.11
CA CYS A 355 -11.36 4.20 -25.36
C CYS A 355 -10.25 5.22 -25.67
N LEU A 356 -10.54 6.27 -26.44
CA LEU A 356 -9.59 7.36 -26.70
C LEU A 356 -9.25 8.15 -25.42
N ALA A 357 -10.26 8.50 -24.64
CA ALA A 357 -10.06 9.28 -23.41
C ALA A 357 -9.27 8.52 -22.35
N TYR A 358 -9.54 7.21 -22.21
CA TYR A 358 -9.04 6.41 -21.09
C TYR A 358 -7.97 5.37 -21.43
N GLY A 359 -7.45 5.40 -22.66
CA GLY A 359 -6.33 4.57 -23.09
C GLY A 359 -6.66 3.08 -23.16
N VAL A 360 -7.88 2.73 -23.61
CA VAL A 360 -8.30 1.34 -23.80
C VAL A 360 -7.98 0.90 -25.24
N THR A 361 -7.06 -0.04 -25.40
CA THR A 361 -6.57 -0.51 -26.71
C THR A 361 -6.60 -2.04 -26.78
N ASP A 362 -6.49 -2.61 -27.98
CA ASP A 362 -6.43 -4.08 -28.14
C ASP A 362 -5.12 -4.68 -27.59
N GLU A 363 -4.03 -3.89 -27.58
CA GLU A 363 -2.75 -4.29 -26.97
C GLU A 363 -2.81 -4.26 -25.44
N GLY A 364 -3.65 -3.39 -24.86
CA GLY A 364 -3.70 -3.14 -23.43
C GLY A 364 -2.49 -2.35 -22.92
N ASN A 365 -2.50 -2.06 -21.62
CA ASN A 365 -1.31 -1.61 -20.87
C ASN A 365 -1.08 -2.47 -19.62
N PHE A 366 -1.80 -3.59 -19.53
CA PHE A 366 -1.78 -4.58 -18.47
C PHE A 366 -1.89 -5.98 -19.08
N GLU A 367 -1.84 -7.00 -18.25
CA GLU A 367 -1.83 -8.40 -18.65
C GLU A 367 -3.02 -8.78 -19.55
N ASP A 368 -2.80 -9.76 -20.44
CA ASP A 368 -3.81 -10.35 -21.32
C ASP A 368 -4.65 -9.33 -22.13
N GLY A 369 -3.99 -8.28 -22.63
CA GLY A 369 -4.60 -7.25 -23.47
C GLY A 369 -5.59 -6.34 -22.71
N ALA A 370 -5.55 -6.33 -21.38
CA ALA A 370 -6.38 -5.47 -20.57
C ALA A 370 -5.76 -4.06 -20.41
N SER A 371 -6.59 -3.07 -20.17
CA SER A 371 -6.18 -1.69 -19.92
C SER A 371 -6.57 -1.24 -18.52
N VAL A 372 -5.59 -0.75 -17.78
CA VAL A 372 -5.78 0.17 -16.66
C VAL A 372 -6.17 1.53 -17.23
N LEU A 373 -7.35 1.99 -16.80
CA LEU A 373 -7.88 3.29 -17.20
C LEU A 373 -7.01 4.42 -16.65
N HIS A 374 -6.63 5.33 -17.54
CA HIS A 374 -5.89 6.56 -17.21
C HIS A 374 -6.28 7.62 -18.23
N VAL A 375 -6.23 8.91 -17.89
CA VAL A 375 -6.52 9.99 -18.86
C VAL A 375 -5.42 10.03 -19.91
N ALA A 376 -5.70 9.41 -21.06
CA ALA A 376 -4.80 9.34 -22.21
C ALA A 376 -4.98 10.54 -23.14
N MET A 377 -6.20 11.07 -23.21
CA MET A 377 -6.54 12.27 -23.99
C MET A 377 -7.53 13.14 -23.23
N GLU A 378 -7.29 14.44 -23.24
CA GLU A 378 -8.21 15.43 -22.68
C GLU A 378 -9.48 15.57 -23.53
N PRO A 379 -10.62 15.94 -22.93
CA PRO A 379 -11.85 16.20 -23.67
C PRO A 379 -11.68 17.22 -24.81
N SER A 380 -10.82 18.23 -24.64
CA SER A 380 -10.52 19.24 -25.66
C SER A 380 -9.78 18.66 -26.87
N GLU A 381 -8.88 17.70 -26.66
CA GLU A 381 -8.15 17.01 -27.73
C GLU A 381 -9.10 16.12 -28.53
N ILE A 382 -9.97 15.38 -27.83
CA ILE A 382 -10.99 14.53 -28.46
C ILE A 382 -11.99 15.38 -29.25
N ALA A 383 -12.43 16.50 -28.66
CA ALA A 383 -13.34 17.45 -29.31
C ALA A 383 -12.75 17.97 -30.64
N SER A 384 -11.47 18.33 -30.64
CA SER A 384 -10.73 18.74 -31.83
C SER A 384 -10.68 17.64 -32.90
N ILE A 385 -10.23 16.42 -32.54
CA ILE A 385 -10.08 15.31 -33.49
C ILE A 385 -11.42 14.84 -34.05
N ARG A 386 -12.47 14.83 -33.23
CA ARG A 386 -13.81 14.35 -33.60
C ARG A 386 -14.72 15.44 -34.14
N SER A 387 -14.25 16.70 -34.20
CA SER A 387 -15.06 17.86 -34.59
C SER A 387 -16.35 17.95 -33.77
N MET A 388 -16.24 17.77 -32.46
CA MET A 388 -17.33 17.83 -31.48
C MET A 388 -17.16 19.05 -30.58
N ASP A 389 -18.23 19.50 -29.93
CA ASP A 389 -18.13 20.47 -28.85
C ASP A 389 -17.50 19.82 -27.60
N GLU A 390 -16.64 20.56 -26.89
CA GLU A 390 -15.91 20.05 -25.73
C GLU A 390 -16.83 19.70 -24.56
N ASN A 391 -17.87 20.50 -24.29
CA ASN A 391 -18.83 20.20 -23.23
C ASN A 391 -19.63 18.94 -23.56
N ASP A 392 -19.97 18.78 -24.83
CA ASP A 392 -20.59 17.58 -25.36
C ASP A 392 -19.73 16.33 -25.14
N VAL A 393 -18.42 16.42 -25.34
CA VAL A 393 -17.48 15.32 -25.05
C VAL A 393 -17.43 15.06 -23.54
N ARG A 394 -17.32 16.10 -22.71
CA ARG A 394 -17.30 15.97 -21.25
C ARG A 394 -18.55 15.26 -20.71
N GLN A 395 -19.74 15.66 -21.17
CA GLN A 395 -21.00 15.03 -20.77
C GLN A 395 -21.08 13.56 -21.21
N LYS A 396 -20.67 13.26 -22.44
CA LYS A 396 -20.63 11.88 -22.95
C LYS A 396 -19.66 11.01 -22.15
N LEU A 397 -18.46 11.50 -21.86
CA LEU A 397 -17.46 10.78 -21.05
C LEU A 397 -17.96 10.56 -19.62
N GLN A 398 -18.63 11.53 -19.00
CA GLN A 398 -19.23 11.36 -17.68
C GLN A 398 -20.29 10.25 -17.68
N ALA A 399 -21.21 10.26 -18.64
CA ALA A 399 -22.21 9.19 -18.78
C ALA A 399 -21.57 7.81 -19.06
N ALA A 400 -20.46 7.78 -19.80
CA ALA A 400 -19.70 6.55 -20.03
C ALA A 400 -19.06 6.02 -18.74
N ARG A 401 -18.44 6.89 -17.92
CA ARG A 401 -17.87 6.52 -16.62
C ARG A 401 -18.93 5.91 -15.70
N GLU A 402 -20.12 6.52 -15.63
CA GLU A 402 -21.22 6.03 -14.79
C GLU A 402 -21.72 4.65 -15.23
N ARG A 403 -21.89 4.43 -16.53
CA ARG A 403 -22.31 3.13 -17.08
C ARG A 403 -21.26 2.04 -16.89
N LEU A 404 -19.98 2.37 -17.10
CA LEU A 404 -18.88 1.42 -16.86
C LEU A 404 -18.70 1.13 -15.38
N PHE A 405 -18.84 2.13 -14.51
CA PHE A 405 -18.85 1.91 -13.07
C PHE A 405 -19.99 0.95 -12.70
N ALA A 406 -21.22 1.18 -13.14
CA ALA A 406 -22.33 0.27 -12.90
C ALA A 406 -22.09 -1.16 -13.42
N ALA A 407 -21.49 -1.31 -14.61
CA ALA A 407 -21.10 -2.62 -15.14
C ALA A 407 -20.01 -3.28 -14.27
N ARG A 408 -19.01 -2.52 -13.80
CA ARG A 408 -17.95 -3.01 -12.91
C ARG A 408 -18.51 -3.54 -11.59
N GLU A 409 -19.53 -2.89 -11.04
CA GLU A 409 -20.13 -3.26 -9.76
C GLU A 409 -20.82 -4.64 -9.78
N THR A 410 -21.00 -5.25 -10.96
CA THR A 410 -21.48 -6.64 -11.11
C THR A 410 -20.37 -7.70 -11.01
N ARG A 411 -19.10 -7.28 -11.09
CA ARG A 411 -17.93 -8.16 -10.96
C ARG A 411 -17.70 -8.56 -9.51
N VAL A 412 -16.98 -9.66 -9.29
CA VAL A 412 -16.51 -10.04 -7.95
C VAL A 412 -15.57 -8.96 -7.44
N ARG A 413 -15.86 -8.42 -6.25
CA ARG A 413 -15.04 -7.37 -5.64
C ARG A 413 -13.78 -7.96 -5.00
N PRO A 414 -12.69 -7.17 -4.93
CA PRO A 414 -11.59 -7.50 -4.04
C PRO A 414 -12.07 -7.59 -2.60
N GLN A 415 -11.44 -8.46 -1.82
CA GLN A 415 -11.76 -8.59 -0.40
C GLN A 415 -11.39 -7.30 0.35
N ARG A 416 -12.04 -7.08 1.49
CA ARG A 416 -11.71 -5.99 2.41
C ARG A 416 -11.15 -6.58 3.67
N ASP A 417 -10.11 -5.97 4.21
CA ASP A 417 -9.70 -6.23 5.57
C ASP A 417 -10.53 -5.38 6.52
N ASP A 418 -11.39 -6.04 7.29
CA ASP A 418 -12.37 -5.40 8.16
C ASP A 418 -11.79 -4.88 9.48
N LYS A 419 -10.47 -4.98 9.69
CA LYS A 419 -9.80 -4.35 10.83
C LYS A 419 -10.04 -2.85 10.87
N VAL A 420 -10.35 -2.35 12.07
CA VAL A 420 -10.50 -0.92 12.35
C VAL A 420 -9.31 -0.44 13.18
N LEU A 421 -8.31 0.13 12.51
CA LEU A 421 -7.09 0.64 13.14
C LEU A 421 -7.28 2.10 13.57
N VAL A 422 -7.02 2.41 14.85
CA VAL A 422 -7.29 3.74 15.44
C VAL A 422 -6.52 4.85 14.74
N ASP A 423 -5.24 4.64 14.46
CA ASP A 423 -4.35 5.61 13.83
C ASP A 423 -4.81 5.93 12.40
N TRP A 424 -5.18 4.93 11.60
CA TRP A 424 -5.66 5.13 10.23
C TRP A 424 -7.05 5.77 10.20
N ASN A 425 -7.93 5.36 11.13
CA ASN A 425 -9.22 6.00 11.33
C ASN A 425 -9.07 7.47 11.75
N ALA A 426 -8.09 7.80 12.61
CA ALA A 426 -7.82 9.18 13.01
C ALA A 426 -7.38 10.05 11.82
N LEU A 427 -6.55 9.52 10.92
CA LEU A 427 -6.17 10.21 9.68
C LEU A 427 -7.39 10.50 8.81
N LEU A 428 -8.27 9.52 8.61
CA LEU A 428 -9.47 9.69 7.80
C LEU A 428 -10.52 10.61 8.48
N ILE A 429 -10.71 10.51 9.79
CA ILE A 429 -11.56 11.42 10.56
C ILE A 429 -11.11 12.86 10.35
N SER A 430 -9.80 13.11 10.41
CA SER A 430 -9.21 14.43 10.13
C SER A 430 -9.51 14.88 8.70
N ALA A 431 -9.36 14.00 7.72
CA ALA A 431 -9.68 14.29 6.31
C ALA A 431 -11.15 14.67 6.12
N LEU A 432 -12.08 13.87 6.64
CA LEU A 432 -13.53 14.12 6.57
C LEU A 432 -13.90 15.44 7.26
N ALA A 433 -13.35 15.71 8.45
CA ALA A 433 -13.65 16.94 9.19
C ALA A 433 -13.14 18.20 8.45
N LYS A 434 -11.91 18.16 7.93
CA LYS A 434 -11.34 19.26 7.14
C LYS A 434 -12.13 19.49 5.85
N ALA A 435 -12.43 18.42 5.12
CA ALA A 435 -13.17 18.50 3.86
C ALA A 435 -14.61 18.99 4.09
N ALA A 436 -15.29 18.51 5.14
CA ALA A 436 -16.63 18.97 5.49
C ALA A 436 -16.67 20.47 5.78
N ALA A 437 -15.67 20.99 6.50
CA ALA A 437 -15.56 22.40 6.81
C ALA A 437 -15.28 23.25 5.55
N ALA A 438 -14.39 22.78 4.68
CA ALA A 438 -13.96 23.52 3.49
C ALA A 438 -14.99 23.52 2.34
N LEU A 439 -15.73 22.42 2.18
CA LEU A 439 -16.69 22.20 1.07
C LEU A 439 -18.16 22.22 1.52
N ASN A 440 -18.41 22.49 2.81
CA ASN A 440 -19.75 22.56 3.41
C ASN A 440 -20.58 21.27 3.23
N GLU A 441 -19.96 20.12 3.48
CA GLU A 441 -20.55 18.79 3.23
C GLU A 441 -21.03 18.09 4.52
N PRO A 442 -22.34 18.08 4.82
CA PRO A 442 -22.86 17.58 6.09
C PRO A 442 -22.72 16.06 6.25
N LEU A 443 -22.72 15.29 5.14
CA LEU A 443 -22.56 13.84 5.17
C LEU A 443 -21.17 13.44 5.70
N TRP A 444 -20.12 14.18 5.29
CA TRP A 444 -18.75 13.93 5.75
C TRP A 444 -18.59 14.27 7.22
N LEU A 445 -19.20 15.37 7.69
CA LEU A 445 -19.22 15.70 9.11
C LEU A 445 -19.92 14.63 9.95
N ALA A 446 -21.05 14.09 9.47
CA ALA A 446 -21.77 13.02 10.14
C ALA A 446 -20.93 11.73 10.20
N ALA A 447 -20.27 11.35 9.11
CA ALA A 447 -19.37 10.20 9.07
C ALA A 447 -18.20 10.35 10.05
N ALA A 448 -17.54 11.52 10.08
CA ALA A 448 -16.47 11.80 11.03
C ALA A 448 -16.93 11.66 12.49
N ARG A 449 -18.13 12.18 12.82
CA ARG A 449 -18.70 12.06 14.18
C ARG A 449 -19.00 10.61 14.56
N ARG A 450 -19.56 9.82 13.64
CA ARG A 450 -19.79 8.38 13.86
C ARG A 450 -18.49 7.63 14.13
N ALA A 451 -17.44 7.89 13.35
CA ALA A 451 -16.15 7.26 13.54
C ALA A 451 -15.49 7.67 14.86
N VAL A 452 -15.59 8.95 15.27
CA VAL A 452 -15.13 9.39 16.60
C VAL A 452 -15.89 8.67 17.73
N ALA A 453 -17.21 8.50 17.59
CA ALA A 453 -18.00 7.75 18.57
C ALA A 453 -17.55 6.28 18.62
N TYR A 454 -17.35 5.64 17.48
CA TYR A 454 -16.84 4.27 17.38
C TYR A 454 -15.49 4.11 18.11
N VAL A 455 -14.52 5.00 17.85
CA VAL A 455 -13.21 4.95 18.52
C VAL A 455 -13.35 5.11 20.04
N ARG A 456 -14.22 6.02 20.50
CA ARG A 456 -14.46 6.25 21.93
C ARG A 456 -15.12 5.06 22.62
N GLU A 457 -16.06 4.40 21.95
CA GLU A 457 -16.86 3.33 22.54
C GLU A 457 -16.18 1.96 22.45
N ARG A 458 -15.43 1.70 21.38
CA ARG A 458 -14.88 0.37 21.07
C ARG A 458 -13.37 0.28 21.22
N LEU A 459 -12.65 1.41 21.06
CA LEU A 459 -11.19 1.43 20.97
C LEU A 459 -10.55 2.27 22.09
N THR A 460 -11.30 2.55 23.16
CA THR A 460 -10.81 3.25 24.35
C THR A 460 -10.88 2.31 25.54
N THR A 461 -9.75 2.12 26.23
CA THR A 461 -9.68 1.35 27.47
C THR A 461 -10.42 2.08 28.61
N PRO A 462 -10.82 1.38 29.70
CA PRO A 462 -11.42 2.04 30.86
C PRO A 462 -10.55 3.13 31.49
N ALA A 463 -9.23 3.08 31.28
CA ALA A 463 -8.27 4.09 31.74
C ALA A 463 -8.15 5.32 30.82
N GLY A 464 -8.86 5.34 29.68
CA GLY A 464 -8.85 6.42 28.70
C GLY A 464 -7.75 6.32 27.64
N ASN A 465 -6.92 5.27 27.65
CA ASN A 465 -5.93 5.03 26.58
C ASN A 465 -6.61 4.45 25.34
N LEU A 466 -6.11 4.81 24.16
CA LEU A 466 -6.55 4.23 22.89
C LEU A 466 -5.89 2.86 22.65
N LEU A 467 -6.68 1.90 22.19
CA LEU A 467 -6.21 0.64 21.63
C LEU A 467 -5.69 0.85 20.20
N HIS A 468 -4.93 -0.10 19.66
CA HIS A 468 -4.51 -0.07 18.26
C HIS A 468 -5.64 -0.54 17.32
N THR A 469 -6.27 -1.64 17.70
CA THR A 469 -7.43 -2.28 17.04
C THR A 469 -8.31 -2.92 18.11
N VAL A 470 -9.53 -3.34 17.73
CA VAL A 470 -10.51 -4.02 18.61
C VAL A 470 -9.96 -5.37 19.08
#